data_AF-A0A667J3M1-F1
#
_entry.id   AF-A0A667J3M1-F1
#
_cell.length_a   1.000
_cell.length_b   1.000
_cell.length_c   1.000
_cell.angle_alpha   90.00
_cell.angle_beta   90.00
_cell.angle_gamma   90.00
#
_symmetry.space_group_name_H-M   'P 1'
#
loop_
_entity.id
_entity.type
_entity.pdbx_description
1 polymer ?
#
loop_
_entity_poly.entity_id
_entity_poly.type
_entity_poly.pdbx_seq_one_letter_code
_entity_poly.pdbx_strand_id
1 'polypeptide(L)'
;MASYTYRQLATTSSLGGPGSGSLRFAAGNVFRAPSIHGGSGGRGVSVSSARFVSSSSGGYGSSFAGGLAGSDGLLSGNEKLTMQNLNDRLASYLDKVRALEEANGDLEQKIRDWYQKQGPGPSRDYSHYFKTIEDLRDKILGATIENSKIVLQIDNARLAADDFRTKLEMEQALRQSVEADINGLRRVLDELTLARTDLEMQIEGLKEELAFLKKNHEEEVSALRGQVGGQVSVEVDSAPGIDLAKILSDVRSQYEVMAEKNRKDAEDWFTSRMEELNQEVAGHTEQLQMSKTEVTELRRTLQGLEIELQSQLSMKAALEGTLAETEARFGAQLAQIQALVSSMEAQLSDVRADTERQNQEYQQLMDIKSRLEQEIATYRSLLEGQDAQYNNLPTYKAL
;
A
#
# COMPACT_ATOMS: atom_id res chain seq x y z
N MET A 1 22.30 -22.69 -5.17
CA MET A 1 21.38 -23.29 -4.18
C MET A 1 20.03 -22.64 -4.32
N ALA A 2 19.02 -23.43 -4.67
CA ALA A 2 17.69 -22.96 -5.01
C ALA A 2 16.88 -22.59 -3.77
N SER A 3 16.04 -21.55 -3.85
CA SER A 3 14.75 -21.49 -3.16
C SER A 3 13.78 -20.54 -3.86
N TYR A 4 12.72 -21.19 -4.35
CA TYR A 4 11.56 -20.76 -5.11
C TYR A 4 10.77 -19.58 -4.51
N THR A 5 10.31 -18.67 -5.36
CA THR A 5 9.24 -17.71 -5.07
C THR A 5 8.02 -18.06 -5.93
N TYR A 6 6.90 -18.35 -5.26
CA TYR A 6 5.61 -18.59 -5.91
C TYR A 6 4.97 -17.24 -6.27
N ARG A 7 4.95 -16.90 -7.56
CA ARG A 7 4.25 -15.71 -8.09
C ARG A 7 3.01 -16.20 -8.84
N GLN A 8 1.83 -16.00 -8.26
CA GLN A 8 0.56 -16.25 -8.95
C GLN A 8 0.35 -15.15 -10.01
N LEU A 9 0.30 -15.58 -11.27
CA LEU A 9 -0.14 -14.80 -12.42
C LEU A 9 -1.66 -14.94 -12.52
N ALA A 10 -2.38 -13.82 -12.53
CA ALA A 10 -3.74 -13.77 -13.06
C ALA A 10 -3.68 -13.14 -14.46
N THR A 11 -3.97 -13.98 -15.44
CA THR A 11 -4.10 -13.67 -16.86
C THR A 11 -5.36 -12.85 -17.13
N THR A 12 -5.19 -11.68 -17.75
CA THR A 12 -6.29 -10.92 -18.36
C THR A 12 -6.53 -11.45 -19.77
N SER A 13 -7.69 -12.06 -20.02
CA SER A 13 -8.15 -12.37 -21.38
C SER A 13 -9.15 -11.31 -21.84
N SER A 14 -8.86 -10.71 -22.99
CA SER A 14 -9.79 -9.94 -23.79
C SER A 14 -10.74 -10.87 -24.55
N LEU A 15 -12.04 -10.57 -24.55
CA LEU A 15 -12.95 -10.99 -25.63
C LEU A 15 -14.08 -9.96 -25.74
N GLY A 16 -14.36 -9.52 -26.96
CA GLY A 16 -15.24 -8.40 -27.27
C GLY A 16 -16.69 -8.76 -27.60
N GLY A 17 -17.41 -7.74 -28.07
CA GLY A 17 -18.66 -7.85 -28.82
C GLY A 17 -19.90 -7.24 -28.14
N PRO A 18 -20.59 -6.25 -28.75
CA PRO A 18 -21.83 -5.68 -28.24
C PRO A 18 -23.04 -6.51 -28.70
N GLY A 19 -24.01 -6.74 -27.81
CA GLY A 19 -25.23 -7.48 -28.11
C GLY A 19 -26.45 -6.82 -27.48
N SER A 20 -27.30 -6.25 -28.35
CA SER A 20 -28.65 -5.77 -28.05
C SER A 20 -29.56 -6.91 -27.57
N GLY A 21 -30.32 -6.69 -26.51
CA GLY A 21 -31.29 -7.65 -25.99
C GLY A 21 -32.31 -6.99 -25.05
N SER A 22 -33.44 -6.58 -25.61
CA SER A 22 -34.60 -6.03 -24.92
C SER A 22 -35.41 -7.14 -24.25
N LEU A 23 -35.65 -7.09 -22.94
CA LEU A 23 -36.67 -7.92 -22.28
C LEU A 23 -37.39 -7.16 -21.15
N ARG A 24 -38.68 -7.49 -21.06
CA ARG A 24 -39.77 -6.76 -20.43
C ARG A 24 -39.90 -7.09 -18.94
N PHE A 25 -40.43 -6.13 -18.18
CA PHE A 25 -40.93 -6.34 -16.82
C PHE A 25 -42.08 -7.35 -16.80
N ALA A 26 -42.03 -8.29 -15.85
CA ALA A 26 -43.20 -8.97 -15.30
C ALA A 26 -43.00 -9.18 -13.79
N ALA A 27 -44.10 -8.98 -13.06
CA ALA A 27 -44.18 -8.84 -11.61
C ALA A 27 -44.05 -10.17 -10.84
N GLY A 28 -43.62 -10.04 -9.59
CA GLY A 28 -43.89 -11.00 -8.52
C GLY A 28 -42.87 -12.12 -8.38
N ASN A 29 -41.82 -11.89 -7.59
CA ASN A 29 -41.27 -12.91 -6.69
C ASN A 29 -40.29 -12.25 -5.69
N VAL A 30 -40.55 -12.43 -4.41
CA VAL A 30 -39.67 -12.03 -3.30
C VAL A 30 -38.50 -13.01 -3.26
N PHE A 31 -37.30 -12.57 -3.64
CA PHE A 31 -36.07 -13.31 -3.40
C PHE A 31 -35.48 -12.86 -2.07
N ARG A 32 -35.58 -13.70 -1.03
CA ARG A 32 -34.77 -13.56 0.18
C ARG A 32 -33.40 -14.18 -0.09
N ALA A 33 -32.33 -13.44 0.19
CA ALA A 33 -30.96 -13.92 0.06
C ALA A 33 -30.69 -15.10 1.02
N PRO A 34 -29.92 -16.12 0.60
CA PRO A 34 -29.54 -17.21 1.50
C PRO A 34 -28.53 -16.70 2.54
N SER A 35 -28.76 -17.01 3.81
CA SER A 35 -27.82 -16.73 4.89
C SER A 35 -26.71 -17.78 4.91
N ILE A 36 -25.47 -17.34 4.68
CA ILE A 36 -24.26 -18.15 4.86
C ILE A 36 -23.82 -18.01 6.32
N HIS A 37 -23.79 -19.12 7.07
CA HIS A 37 -23.08 -19.20 8.35
C HIS A 37 -21.72 -19.85 8.11
N GLY A 38 -20.64 -19.08 8.29
CA GLY A 38 -19.27 -19.56 8.17
C GLY A 38 -18.81 -20.25 9.45
N GLY A 39 -18.55 -21.56 9.37
CA GLY A 39 -17.87 -22.30 10.44
C GLY A 39 -16.35 -22.05 10.38
N SER A 40 -15.78 -21.53 11.46
CA SER A 40 -14.33 -21.51 11.66
C SER A 40 -13.82 -22.95 11.82
N GLY A 41 -13.13 -23.47 10.79
CA GLY A 41 -12.48 -24.78 10.88
C GLY A 41 -12.60 -25.67 9.64
N GLY A 42 -12.34 -25.15 8.44
CA GLY A 42 -11.74 -25.90 7.34
C GLY A 42 -12.38 -27.21 6.85
N ARG A 43 -13.67 -27.52 7.10
CA ARG A 43 -14.37 -28.66 6.49
C ARG A 43 -15.87 -28.37 6.25
N GLY A 44 -16.25 -28.33 4.96
CA GLY A 44 -17.62 -28.57 4.47
C GLY A 44 -18.62 -27.42 4.61
N VAL A 45 -19.02 -26.81 3.49
CA VAL A 45 -20.23 -25.98 3.40
C VAL A 45 -21.42 -26.92 3.18
N SER A 46 -22.41 -26.92 4.07
CA SER A 46 -23.66 -27.67 3.88
C SER A 46 -24.79 -26.70 3.53
N VAL A 47 -25.42 -26.90 2.36
CA VAL A 47 -26.56 -26.10 1.89
C VAL A 47 -27.83 -26.92 2.11
N SER A 48 -28.69 -26.50 3.03
CA SER A 48 -30.01 -27.10 3.21
C SER A 48 -31.04 -26.36 2.34
N SER A 49 -31.66 -27.08 1.41
CA SER A 49 -32.85 -26.61 0.67
C SER A 49 -34.10 -27.21 1.31
N ALA A 50 -34.96 -26.37 1.86
CA ALA A 50 -36.28 -26.79 2.32
C ALA A 50 -37.18 -27.01 1.09
N ARG A 51 -37.54 -28.27 0.83
CA ARG A 51 -38.60 -28.62 -0.11
C ARG A 51 -39.92 -28.70 0.67
N PHE A 52 -40.85 -27.82 0.35
CA PHE A 52 -42.23 -27.94 0.82
C PHE A 52 -42.90 -29.07 0.02
N VAL A 53 -43.27 -30.15 0.69
CA VAL A 53 -44.21 -31.17 0.17
C VAL A 53 -45.62 -30.70 0.50
N SER A 54 -46.40 -30.39 -0.52
CA SER A 54 -47.84 -30.16 -0.44
C SER A 54 -48.56 -31.49 -0.27
N SER A 55 -49.23 -31.68 0.87
CA SER A 55 -50.16 -32.78 1.12
C SER A 55 -51.50 -32.50 0.46
N SER A 56 -51.68 -32.93 -0.79
CA SER A 56 -52.99 -33.01 -1.42
C SER A 56 -53.67 -34.34 -1.06
N SER A 57 -54.84 -34.22 -0.45
CA SER A 57 -55.76 -35.27 -0.04
C SER A 57 -56.01 -36.34 -1.11
N GLY A 58 -55.63 -37.59 -0.81
CA GLY A 58 -56.02 -38.78 -1.57
C GLY A 58 -57.11 -39.55 -0.82
N GLY A 59 -58.37 -39.29 -1.14
CA GLY A 59 -59.51 -40.08 -0.68
C GLY A 59 -59.74 -41.27 -1.61
N TYR A 60 -59.38 -42.47 -1.16
CA TYR A 60 -59.76 -43.73 -1.78
C TYR A 60 -61.02 -44.26 -1.09
N GLY A 61 -62.13 -44.30 -1.82
CA GLY A 61 -63.36 -44.96 -1.40
C GLY A 61 -63.86 -45.85 -2.53
N SER A 62 -63.82 -47.18 -2.34
CA SER A 62 -64.53 -48.13 -3.20
C SER A 62 -64.80 -49.46 -2.50
N SER A 63 -66.10 -49.78 -2.44
CA SER A 63 -66.74 -51.09 -2.66
C SER A 63 -66.89 -52.12 -1.53
N PHE A 64 -68.17 -52.48 -1.30
CA PHE A 64 -68.83 -53.81 -1.33
C PHE A 64 -69.99 -53.81 -0.29
N ALA A 65 -71.26 -53.59 -0.62
CA ALA A 65 -72.25 -54.41 -1.36
C ALA A 65 -72.76 -55.67 -0.60
N GLY A 66 -74.00 -55.58 -0.08
CA GLY A 66 -75.08 -56.57 -0.32
C GLY A 66 -75.38 -57.68 0.70
N GLY A 67 -76.51 -57.56 1.42
CA GLY A 67 -77.61 -58.54 1.36
C GLY A 67 -77.91 -59.46 2.56
N LEU A 68 -79.23 -59.78 2.68
CA LEU A 68 -79.94 -60.80 3.51
C LEU A 68 -80.43 -60.29 4.88
N ALA A 69 -81.70 -59.94 5.15
CA ALA A 69 -83.02 -60.61 5.01
C ALA A 69 -83.35 -61.67 6.09
N GLY A 70 -84.38 -61.37 6.92
CA GLY A 70 -85.36 -62.37 7.39
C GLY A 70 -85.45 -62.70 8.89
N SER A 71 -86.71 -62.67 9.39
CA SER A 71 -87.29 -63.26 10.63
C SER A 71 -86.80 -62.71 11.98
N ASP A 72 -87.60 -62.00 12.78
CA ASP A 72 -88.88 -62.33 13.44
C ASP A 72 -88.78 -63.43 14.53
N GLY A 73 -89.14 -63.04 15.76
CA GLY A 73 -89.43 -63.92 16.90
C GLY A 73 -88.26 -64.28 17.84
N LEU A 74 -88.13 -63.59 18.99
CA LEU A 74 -88.24 -64.16 20.36
C LEU A 74 -87.82 -63.12 21.44
N LEU A 75 -88.77 -62.28 21.86
CA LEU A 75 -88.63 -61.34 22.97
C LEU A 75 -88.90 -62.05 24.31
N SER A 76 -87.87 -62.57 25.01
CA SER A 76 -87.88 -62.79 26.48
C SER A 76 -86.55 -63.34 27.08
N GLY A 77 -85.38 -62.84 26.63
CA GLY A 77 -84.06 -63.28 27.17
C GLY A 77 -82.95 -62.22 27.18
N ASN A 78 -83.23 -61.00 26.72
CA ASN A 78 -82.22 -59.98 26.42
C ASN A 78 -81.64 -59.25 27.63
N GLU A 79 -82.33 -59.18 28.76
CA GLU A 79 -81.92 -58.30 29.88
C GLU A 79 -80.75 -58.89 30.69
N LYS A 80 -80.69 -60.22 30.83
CA LYS A 80 -79.59 -60.89 31.53
C LYS A 80 -78.31 -60.95 30.70
N LEU A 81 -78.42 -61.18 29.39
CA LEU A 81 -77.26 -61.18 28.48
C LEU A 81 -76.70 -59.78 28.25
N THR A 82 -77.55 -58.75 28.24
CA THR A 82 -77.09 -57.35 28.19
C THR A 82 -76.41 -56.94 29.50
N MET A 83 -76.92 -57.35 30.66
CA MET A 83 -76.25 -57.12 31.95
C MET A 83 -74.93 -57.90 32.09
N GLN A 84 -74.84 -59.13 31.55
CA GLN A 84 -73.57 -59.85 31.48
C GLN A 84 -72.58 -59.15 30.56
N ASN A 85 -73.00 -58.71 29.37
CA ASN A 85 -72.13 -57.98 28.45
C ASN A 85 -71.62 -56.66 29.04
N LEU A 86 -72.47 -55.92 29.78
CA LEU A 86 -72.04 -54.73 30.51
C LEU A 86 -71.05 -55.06 31.63
N ASN A 87 -71.28 -56.13 32.39
CA ASN A 87 -70.36 -56.55 33.44
C ASN A 87 -69.01 -57.04 32.88
N ASP A 88 -69.00 -57.78 31.77
CA ASP A 88 -67.77 -58.21 31.09
C ASP A 88 -67.02 -57.00 30.52
N ARG A 89 -67.76 -56.00 30.03
CA ARG A 89 -67.18 -54.73 29.58
C ARG A 89 -66.62 -53.92 30.75
N LEU A 90 -67.30 -53.90 31.90
CA LEU A 90 -66.81 -53.24 33.11
C LEU A 90 -65.58 -53.95 33.70
N ALA A 91 -65.56 -55.28 33.69
CA ALA A 91 -64.39 -56.07 34.08
C ALA A 91 -63.18 -55.78 33.18
N SER A 92 -63.37 -55.76 31.86
CA SER A 92 -62.30 -55.39 30.92
C SER A 92 -61.88 -53.92 31.04
N TYR A 93 -62.78 -53.00 31.41
CA TYR A 93 -62.40 -51.62 31.76
C TYR A 93 -61.58 -51.57 33.06
N LEU A 94 -61.95 -52.31 34.10
CA LEU A 94 -61.20 -52.36 35.36
C LEU A 94 -59.81 -52.97 35.17
N ASP A 95 -59.70 -54.04 34.36
CA ASP A 95 -58.41 -54.63 34.02
C ASP A 95 -57.54 -53.67 33.21
N LYS A 96 -58.15 -52.89 32.30
CA LYS A 96 -57.45 -51.85 31.55
C LYS A 96 -57.00 -50.68 32.43
N VAL A 97 -57.80 -50.28 33.43
CA VAL A 97 -57.42 -49.26 34.40
C VAL A 97 -56.25 -49.74 35.24
N ARG A 98 -56.29 -50.97 35.76
CA ARG A 98 -55.16 -51.56 36.51
C ARG A 98 -53.87 -51.64 35.68
N ALA A 99 -53.96 -52.08 34.43
CA ALA A 99 -52.81 -52.12 33.54
C ALA A 99 -52.24 -50.72 33.23
N LEU A 100 -53.10 -49.70 33.12
CA LEU A 100 -52.68 -48.32 32.94
C LEU A 100 -52.06 -47.74 34.22
N GLU A 101 -52.59 -48.05 35.40
CA GLU A 101 -52.02 -47.64 36.69
C GLU A 101 -50.62 -48.23 36.90
N GLU A 102 -50.44 -49.52 36.59
CA GLU A 102 -49.14 -50.19 36.65
C GLU A 102 -48.14 -49.57 35.66
N ALA A 103 -48.56 -49.37 34.41
CA ALA A 103 -47.73 -48.73 33.40
C ALA A 103 -47.36 -47.28 33.77
N ASN A 104 -48.27 -46.55 34.41
CA ASN A 104 -48.00 -45.18 34.86
C ASN A 104 -47.02 -45.15 36.04
N GLY A 105 -47.15 -46.09 36.99
CA GLY A 105 -46.19 -46.27 38.08
C GLY A 105 -44.77 -46.58 37.58
N ASP A 106 -44.66 -47.45 36.58
CA ASP A 106 -43.39 -47.77 35.91
C ASP A 106 -42.77 -46.56 35.20
N LEU A 107 -43.60 -45.75 34.53
CA LEU A 107 -43.14 -44.54 33.86
C LEU A 107 -42.66 -43.48 34.86
N GLU A 108 -43.37 -43.30 35.97
CA GLU A 108 -42.94 -42.40 37.05
C GLU A 108 -41.62 -42.81 37.68
N GLN A 109 -41.39 -44.11 37.88
CA GLN A 109 -40.10 -44.61 38.36
C GLN A 109 -38.98 -44.34 37.34
N LYS A 110 -39.23 -44.60 36.05
CA LYS A 110 -38.25 -44.32 34.98
C LYS A 110 -37.93 -42.82 34.88
N ILE A 111 -38.92 -41.95 35.06
CA ILE A 111 -38.73 -40.49 35.07
C ILE A 111 -37.87 -40.09 36.26
N ARG A 112 -38.16 -40.59 37.46
CA ARG A 112 -37.36 -40.32 38.67
C ARG A 112 -35.91 -40.78 38.52
N ASP A 113 -35.71 -42.01 38.04
CA ASP A 113 -34.37 -42.56 37.79
C ASP A 113 -33.60 -41.76 36.73
N TRP A 114 -34.30 -41.28 35.69
CA TRP A 114 -33.70 -40.45 34.65
C TRP A 114 -33.26 -39.10 35.21
N TYR A 115 -34.09 -38.42 36.00
CA TYR A 115 -33.71 -37.16 36.66
C TYR A 115 -32.56 -37.34 37.65
N GLN A 116 -32.49 -38.46 38.35
CA GLN A 116 -31.40 -38.72 39.30
C GLN A 116 -30.08 -39.02 38.58
N LYS A 117 -30.12 -39.68 37.42
CA LYS A 117 -28.93 -39.98 36.59
C LYS A 117 -28.48 -38.80 35.72
N GLN A 118 -29.42 -37.91 35.35
CA GLN A 118 -29.17 -36.74 34.49
C GLN A 118 -29.16 -35.42 35.26
N GLY A 119 -29.17 -35.46 36.60
CA GLY A 119 -28.97 -34.27 37.42
C GLY A 119 -27.66 -33.57 37.02
N PRO A 120 -27.60 -32.22 37.01
CA PRO A 120 -26.38 -31.51 36.68
C PRO A 120 -25.24 -32.00 37.58
N GLY A 121 -24.22 -32.63 36.98
CA GLY A 121 -23.02 -33.03 37.70
C GLY A 121 -22.34 -31.80 38.32
N PRO A 122 -21.48 -31.98 39.35
CA PRO A 122 -20.72 -30.87 39.92
C PRO A 122 -19.96 -30.13 38.81
N SER A 123 -20.05 -28.79 38.82
CA SER A 123 -19.44 -27.94 37.80
C SER A 123 -17.98 -28.31 37.62
N ARG A 124 -17.55 -28.53 36.37
CA ARG A 124 -16.15 -28.81 36.07
C ARG A 124 -15.33 -27.58 36.45
N ASP A 125 -14.37 -27.71 37.35
CA ASP A 125 -13.53 -26.58 37.77
C ASP A 125 -12.54 -26.19 36.65
N TYR A 126 -12.80 -25.05 36.00
CA TYR A 126 -11.94 -24.49 34.95
C TYR A 126 -10.89 -23.49 35.48
N SER A 127 -10.72 -23.39 36.81
CA SER A 127 -9.92 -22.35 37.45
C SER A 127 -8.45 -22.34 37.00
N HIS A 128 -7.84 -23.50 36.71
CA HIS A 128 -6.46 -23.56 36.25
C HIS A 128 -6.27 -23.01 34.84
N TYR A 129 -7.28 -23.17 33.97
CA TYR A 129 -7.23 -22.61 32.61
C TYR A 129 -7.21 -21.08 32.64
N PHE A 130 -7.98 -20.45 33.54
CA PHE A 130 -7.96 -18.99 33.68
C PHE A 130 -6.57 -18.47 34.04
N LYS A 131 -5.88 -19.12 34.99
CA LYS A 131 -4.51 -18.75 35.35
C LYS A 131 -3.54 -18.90 34.16
N THR A 132 -3.63 -19.99 33.40
CA THR A 132 -2.80 -20.17 32.20
C THR A 132 -3.12 -19.15 31.11
N ILE A 133 -4.38 -18.74 30.96
CA ILE A 133 -4.80 -17.72 29.99
C ILE A 133 -4.26 -16.35 30.40
N GLU A 134 -4.28 -16.03 31.70
CA GLU A 134 -3.72 -14.80 32.24
C GLU A 134 -2.20 -14.74 32.03
N ASP A 135 -1.47 -15.79 32.40
CA ASP A 135 -0.02 -15.89 32.16
C ASP A 135 0.35 -15.74 30.67
N LEU A 136 -0.48 -16.29 29.77
CA LEU A 136 -0.27 -16.15 28.32
C LEU A 136 -0.58 -14.73 27.83
N ARG A 137 -1.62 -14.07 28.36
CA ARG A 137 -1.94 -12.68 28.06
C ARG A 137 -0.81 -11.75 28.50
N ASP A 138 -0.26 -11.96 29.69
CA ASP A 138 0.86 -11.16 30.20
C ASP A 138 2.12 -11.35 29.35
N LYS A 139 2.41 -12.58 28.91
CA LYS A 139 3.52 -12.85 27.97
C LYS A 139 3.31 -12.16 26.63
N ILE A 140 2.08 -12.17 26.09
CA ILE A 140 1.76 -11.48 24.84
C ILE A 140 1.96 -9.98 25.00
N LEU A 141 1.42 -9.38 26.08
CA LEU A 141 1.57 -7.96 26.36
C LEU A 141 3.04 -7.57 26.52
N GLY A 142 3.81 -8.36 27.29
CA GLY A 142 5.24 -8.15 27.45
C GLY A 142 6.00 -8.22 26.12
N ALA A 143 5.68 -9.21 25.28
CA ALA A 143 6.27 -9.33 23.95
C ALA A 143 5.86 -8.17 23.02
N THR A 144 4.62 -7.68 23.10
CA THR A 144 4.16 -6.51 22.34
C THR A 144 4.91 -5.25 22.75
N ILE A 145 5.09 -5.01 24.05
CA ILE A 145 5.84 -3.85 24.56
C ILE A 145 7.31 -3.92 24.12
N GLU A 146 7.96 -5.09 24.26
CA GLU A 146 9.35 -5.24 23.82
C GLU A 146 9.48 -5.10 22.29
N ASN A 147 8.53 -5.60 21.52
CA ASN A 147 8.50 -5.39 20.07
C ASN A 147 8.39 -3.89 19.72
N SER A 148 7.48 -3.15 20.36
CA SER A 148 7.38 -1.70 20.17
C SER A 148 8.67 -0.97 20.53
N LYS A 149 9.34 -1.37 21.62
CA LYS A 149 10.63 -0.80 22.03
C LYS A 149 11.73 -1.08 21.00
N ILE A 150 11.80 -2.29 20.47
CA ILE A 150 12.76 -2.64 19.40
C ILE A 150 12.49 -1.82 18.14
N VAL A 151 11.22 -1.66 17.75
CA VAL A 151 10.84 -0.83 16.59
C VAL A 151 11.31 0.62 16.78
N LEU A 152 11.09 1.20 17.97
CA LEU A 152 11.58 2.55 18.27
C LEU A 152 13.11 2.65 18.22
N GLN A 153 13.84 1.63 18.69
CA GLN A 153 15.30 1.58 18.59
C GLN A 153 15.78 1.49 17.14
N ILE A 154 15.08 0.71 16.30
CA ILE A 154 15.35 0.63 14.86
C ILE A 154 15.15 1.98 14.20
N ASP A 155 14.03 2.66 14.49
CA ASP A 155 13.72 3.97 13.91
C ASP A 155 14.73 5.02 14.36
N ASN A 156 15.13 5.01 15.65
CA ASN A 156 16.18 5.90 16.16
C ASN A 156 17.54 5.64 15.47
N ALA A 157 17.92 4.37 15.30
CA ALA A 157 19.16 4.00 14.62
C ALA A 157 19.14 4.40 13.14
N ARG A 158 17.99 4.30 12.47
CA ARG A 158 17.80 4.75 11.08
C ARG A 158 17.93 6.26 10.97
N LEU A 159 17.26 7.02 11.84
CA LEU A 159 17.39 8.49 11.86
C LEU A 159 18.83 8.92 12.10
N ALA A 160 19.54 8.28 13.05
CA ALA A 160 20.95 8.57 13.28
C ALA A 160 21.84 8.24 12.07
N ALA A 161 21.56 7.12 11.37
CA ALA A 161 22.28 6.75 10.15
C ALA A 161 22.05 7.75 9.01
N ASP A 162 20.81 8.22 8.83
CA ASP A 162 20.48 9.26 7.86
C ASP A 162 21.14 10.60 8.20
N ASP A 163 21.15 11.00 9.47
CA ASP A 163 21.87 12.20 9.93
C ASP A 163 23.37 12.11 9.61
N PHE A 164 24.00 10.95 9.84
CA PHE A 164 25.41 10.75 9.49
C PHE A 164 25.64 10.73 7.98
N ARG A 165 24.71 10.16 7.21
CA ARG A 165 24.77 10.16 5.74
C ARG A 165 24.73 11.59 5.19
N THR A 166 23.77 12.40 5.62
CA THR A 166 23.68 13.81 5.21
C THR A 166 24.91 14.61 5.65
N LYS A 167 25.43 14.36 6.87
CA LYS A 167 26.69 14.97 7.34
C LYS A 167 27.90 14.58 6.47
N LEU A 168 27.97 13.32 6.03
CA LEU A 168 29.04 12.87 5.15
C LEU A 168 28.92 13.49 3.76
N GLU A 169 27.70 13.57 3.21
CA GLU A 169 27.43 14.21 1.91
C GLU A 169 27.83 15.69 1.93
N MET A 170 27.47 16.46 2.97
CA MET A 170 27.88 17.87 3.10
C MET A 170 29.40 18.02 3.26
N GLU A 171 30.04 17.17 4.05
CA GLU A 171 31.49 17.25 4.28
C GLU A 171 32.26 16.88 3.02
N GLN A 172 31.77 15.90 2.26
CA GLN A 172 32.32 15.54 0.96
C GLN A 172 32.19 16.70 -0.04
N ALA A 173 31.05 17.36 -0.09
CA ALA A 173 30.85 18.53 -0.95
C ALA A 173 31.79 19.68 -0.58
N LEU A 174 31.94 19.97 0.72
CA LEU A 174 32.90 20.97 1.22
C LEU A 174 34.34 20.59 0.84
N ARG A 175 34.72 19.33 1.02
CA ARG A 175 36.05 18.81 0.65
C ARG A 175 36.33 18.99 -0.83
N GLN A 176 35.36 18.68 -1.70
CA GLN A 176 35.48 18.86 -3.15
C GLN A 176 35.63 20.35 -3.53
N SER A 177 34.89 21.25 -2.87
CA SER A 177 35.04 22.70 -3.05
C SER A 177 36.46 23.15 -2.69
N VAL A 178 36.97 22.74 -1.53
CA VAL A 178 38.32 23.10 -1.08
C VAL A 178 39.39 22.51 -2.00
N GLU A 179 39.21 21.29 -2.50
CA GLU A 179 40.11 20.71 -3.49
C GLU A 179 40.11 21.48 -4.82
N ALA A 180 38.95 21.94 -5.27
CA ALA A 180 38.85 22.80 -6.45
C ALA A 180 39.59 24.12 -6.24
N ASP A 181 39.43 24.76 -5.06
CA ASP A 181 40.15 25.98 -4.70
C ASP A 181 41.66 25.77 -4.66
N ILE A 182 42.14 24.66 -4.05
CA ILE A 182 43.57 24.31 -4.02
C ILE A 182 44.12 24.13 -5.43
N ASN A 183 43.38 23.44 -6.31
CA ASN A 183 43.80 23.26 -7.70
C ASN A 183 43.81 24.59 -8.48
N GLY A 184 42.86 25.49 -8.20
CA GLY A 184 42.87 26.85 -8.72
C GLY A 184 44.09 27.65 -8.26
N LEU A 185 44.39 27.61 -6.97
CA LEU A 185 45.58 28.29 -6.40
C LEU A 185 46.89 27.74 -6.96
N ARG A 186 46.98 26.42 -7.23
CA ARG A 186 48.14 25.82 -7.91
C ARG A 186 48.32 26.37 -9.31
N ARG A 187 47.24 26.49 -10.10
CA ARG A 187 47.29 27.14 -11.43
C ARG A 187 47.79 28.58 -11.35
N VAL A 188 47.25 29.37 -10.42
CA VAL A 188 47.69 30.76 -10.22
C VAL A 188 49.17 30.82 -9.84
N LEU A 189 49.66 29.90 -9.00
CA LEU A 189 51.07 29.81 -8.66
C LEU A 189 51.95 29.48 -9.88
N ASP A 190 51.51 28.55 -10.73
CA ASP A 190 52.23 28.21 -11.97
C ASP A 190 52.28 29.40 -12.92
N GLU A 191 51.16 30.11 -13.11
CA GLU A 191 51.08 31.35 -13.91
C GLU A 191 52.01 32.45 -13.38
N LEU A 192 52.02 32.69 -12.07
CA LEU A 192 52.92 33.64 -11.43
C LEU A 192 54.39 33.23 -11.57
N THR A 193 54.68 31.93 -11.55
CA THR A 193 56.03 31.40 -11.74
C THR A 193 56.50 31.65 -13.16
N LEU A 194 55.67 31.40 -14.17
CA LEU A 194 55.96 31.73 -15.57
C LEU A 194 56.16 33.24 -15.78
N ALA A 195 55.27 34.07 -15.25
CA ALA A 195 55.39 35.52 -15.33
C ALA A 195 56.69 36.03 -14.67
N ARG A 196 57.10 35.42 -13.55
CA ARG A 196 58.38 35.72 -12.91
C ARG A 196 59.55 35.34 -13.82
N THR A 197 59.56 34.15 -14.41
CA THR A 197 60.66 33.74 -15.30
C THR A 197 60.75 34.62 -16.55
N ASP A 198 59.61 35.05 -17.10
CA ASP A 198 59.57 35.97 -18.23
C ASP A 198 60.17 37.34 -17.87
N LEU A 199 59.82 37.88 -16.70
CA LEU A 199 60.39 39.12 -16.20
C LEU A 199 61.88 38.99 -15.89
N GLU A 200 62.33 37.85 -15.35
CA GLU A 200 63.75 37.57 -15.12
C GLU A 200 64.54 37.52 -16.44
N MET A 201 63.98 36.91 -17.48
CA MET A 201 64.57 36.88 -18.82
C MET A 201 64.63 38.29 -19.44
N GLN A 202 63.59 39.11 -19.29
CA GLN A 202 63.61 40.51 -19.74
C GLN A 202 64.68 41.34 -19.01
N ILE A 203 64.81 41.15 -17.69
CA ILE A 203 65.84 41.81 -16.88
C ILE A 203 67.24 41.42 -17.37
N GLU A 204 67.48 40.14 -17.64
CA GLU A 204 68.78 39.67 -18.10
C GLU A 204 69.10 40.19 -19.51
N GLY A 205 68.12 40.15 -20.44
CA GLY A 205 68.28 40.76 -21.77
C GLY A 205 68.61 42.25 -21.71
N LEU A 206 67.94 43.02 -20.86
CA LEU A 206 68.25 44.44 -20.66
C LEU A 206 69.65 44.66 -20.05
N LYS A 207 70.14 43.77 -19.18
CA LYS A 207 71.51 43.85 -18.67
C LYS A 207 72.53 43.55 -19.75
N GLU A 208 72.28 42.55 -20.60
CA GLU A 208 73.13 42.21 -21.74
C GLU A 208 73.22 43.38 -22.73
N GLU A 209 72.08 44.00 -23.08
CA GLU A 209 72.03 45.20 -23.91
C GLU A 209 72.83 46.36 -23.29
N LEU A 210 72.67 46.59 -21.98
CA LEU A 210 73.42 47.63 -21.27
C LEU A 210 74.93 47.35 -21.27
N ALA A 211 75.33 46.09 -21.07
CA ALA A 211 76.73 45.68 -21.16
C ALA A 211 77.30 45.85 -22.57
N PHE A 212 76.52 45.49 -23.60
CA PHE A 212 76.87 45.69 -25.00
C PHE A 212 77.07 47.17 -25.34
N LEU A 213 76.12 48.03 -24.94
CA LEU A 213 76.23 49.48 -25.14
C LEU A 213 77.47 50.06 -24.45
N LYS A 214 77.76 49.64 -23.21
CA LYS A 214 78.97 50.09 -22.48
C LYS A 214 80.24 49.68 -23.19
N LYS A 215 80.33 48.42 -23.64
CA LYS A 215 81.49 47.90 -24.37
C LYS A 215 81.68 48.64 -25.69
N ASN A 216 80.60 48.82 -26.47
CA ASN A 216 80.67 49.57 -27.72
C ASN A 216 81.13 51.02 -27.50
N HIS A 217 80.60 51.68 -26.46
CA HIS A 217 81.06 53.02 -26.09
C HIS A 217 82.53 53.05 -25.69
N GLU A 218 83.00 52.07 -24.91
CA GLU A 218 84.41 51.96 -24.52
C GLU A 218 85.33 51.72 -25.73
N GLU A 219 84.91 50.87 -26.68
CA GLU A 219 85.60 50.65 -27.95
C GLU A 219 85.63 51.91 -28.81
N GLU A 220 84.52 52.63 -28.96
CA GLU A 220 84.46 53.92 -29.68
C GLU A 220 85.36 54.98 -29.05
N VAL A 221 85.35 55.11 -27.72
CA VAL A 221 86.23 56.03 -26.98
C VAL A 221 87.69 55.62 -27.14
N SER A 222 88.00 54.32 -27.10
CA SER A 222 89.35 53.79 -27.33
C SER A 222 89.82 54.04 -28.77
N ALA A 223 88.94 53.85 -29.76
CA ALA A 223 89.21 54.14 -31.16
C ALA A 223 89.45 55.65 -31.39
N LEU A 224 88.62 56.52 -30.82
CA LEU A 224 88.82 57.98 -30.87
C LEU A 224 90.12 58.39 -30.17
N ARG A 225 90.48 57.77 -29.04
CA ARG A 225 91.78 57.98 -28.38
C ARG A 225 92.95 57.51 -29.23
N GLY A 226 92.81 56.37 -29.91
CA GLY A 226 93.80 55.85 -30.86
C GLY A 226 93.96 56.75 -32.08
N GLN A 227 92.86 57.33 -32.56
CA GLN A 227 92.84 58.26 -33.71
C GLN A 227 93.49 59.61 -33.37
N VAL A 228 93.49 60.02 -32.10
CA VAL A 228 94.23 61.21 -31.62
C VAL A 228 95.74 60.95 -31.45
N GLY A 229 96.19 59.69 -31.46
CA GLY A 229 97.60 59.30 -31.24
C GLY A 229 98.36 58.73 -32.45
N GLY A 230 97.74 58.62 -33.63
CA GLY A 230 98.32 57.89 -34.77
C GLY A 230 98.42 58.71 -36.05
N GLN A 231 99.50 59.50 -36.19
CA GLN A 231 99.97 59.93 -37.51
C GLN A 231 100.77 58.77 -38.10
N VAL A 232 100.13 57.90 -38.88
CA VAL A 232 100.81 56.75 -39.52
C VAL A 232 100.85 56.94 -41.03
N SER A 233 102.10 57.06 -41.50
CA SER A 233 102.53 57.14 -42.88
C SER A 233 102.23 55.85 -43.65
N VAL A 234 101.92 56.06 -44.93
CA VAL A 234 101.69 55.10 -46.00
C VAL A 234 102.97 54.32 -46.33
N GLU A 235 102.89 52.99 -46.46
CA GLU A 235 103.70 52.21 -47.41
C GLU A 235 102.85 51.08 -47.99
N VAL A 236 102.63 51.14 -49.31
CA VAL A 236 101.90 50.16 -50.13
C VAL A 236 102.93 49.20 -50.69
N ASP A 237 102.96 47.97 -50.17
CA ASP A 237 103.76 46.87 -50.75
C ASP A 237 102.88 46.10 -51.76
N SER A 238 103.17 46.30 -53.05
CA SER A 238 102.51 45.61 -54.16
C SER A 238 103.19 44.26 -54.39
N ALA A 239 102.66 43.22 -53.74
CA ALA A 239 102.98 41.83 -54.02
C ALA A 239 102.28 41.35 -55.32
N PRO A 240 102.82 40.32 -55.99
CA PRO A 240 102.89 40.18 -57.45
C PRO A 240 101.57 39.81 -58.13
N GLY A 241 101.49 40.15 -59.43
CA GLY A 241 100.35 40.00 -60.35
C GLY A 241 99.41 38.85 -60.02
N ILE A 242 98.33 39.19 -59.32
CA ILE A 242 97.24 38.28 -59.05
C ILE A 242 96.44 38.12 -60.34
N ASP A 243 96.23 36.88 -60.75
CA ASP A 243 95.43 36.51 -61.90
C ASP A 243 93.98 36.99 -61.69
N LEU A 244 93.71 38.20 -62.20
CA LEU A 244 92.43 38.90 -62.03
C LEU A 244 91.27 38.08 -62.60
N ALA A 245 91.54 37.26 -63.62
CA ALA A 245 90.55 36.36 -64.20
C ALA A 245 90.18 35.24 -63.21
N LYS A 246 91.14 34.71 -62.47
CA LYS A 246 90.91 33.71 -61.41
C LYS A 246 90.14 34.32 -60.23
N ILE A 247 90.50 35.52 -59.76
CA ILE A 247 89.74 36.20 -58.69
C ILE A 247 88.31 36.53 -59.14
N LEU A 248 88.13 37.08 -60.34
CA LEU A 248 86.79 37.38 -60.83
C LEU A 248 85.95 36.11 -61.00
N SER A 249 86.57 35.00 -61.42
CA SER A 249 85.92 33.68 -61.47
C SER A 249 85.57 33.15 -60.07
N ASP A 250 86.48 33.27 -59.10
CA ASP A 250 86.27 32.83 -57.71
C ASP A 250 85.19 33.68 -57.02
N VAL A 251 85.18 35.00 -57.23
CA VAL A 251 84.14 35.91 -56.73
C VAL A 251 82.79 35.56 -57.36
N ARG A 252 82.74 35.29 -58.67
CA ARG A 252 81.50 34.88 -59.35
C ARG A 252 80.99 33.54 -58.83
N SER A 253 81.88 32.57 -58.62
CA SER A 253 81.59 31.28 -57.99
C SER A 253 81.06 31.44 -56.56
N GLN A 254 81.67 32.31 -55.75
CA GLN A 254 81.19 32.61 -54.39
C GLN A 254 79.81 33.26 -54.38
N TYR A 255 79.53 34.18 -55.31
CA TYR A 255 78.20 34.78 -55.45
C TYR A 255 77.17 33.76 -55.92
N GLU A 256 77.53 32.86 -56.83
CA GLU A 256 76.64 31.80 -57.30
C GLU A 256 76.30 30.81 -56.17
N VAL A 257 77.30 30.41 -55.38
CA VAL A 257 77.09 29.58 -54.17
C VAL A 257 76.25 30.31 -53.12
N MET A 258 76.47 31.62 -52.91
CA MET A 258 75.72 32.41 -51.94
C MET A 258 74.27 32.64 -52.39
N ALA A 259 74.03 32.90 -53.67
CA ALA A 259 72.71 33.04 -54.25
C ALA A 259 71.93 31.73 -54.18
N GLU A 260 72.59 30.61 -54.50
CA GLU A 260 72.01 29.28 -54.42
C GLU A 260 71.71 28.86 -52.97
N LYS A 261 72.60 29.19 -52.03
CA LYS A 261 72.37 29.00 -50.61
C LYS A 261 71.18 29.83 -50.11
N ASN A 262 71.11 31.11 -50.46
CA ASN A 262 70.00 31.98 -50.08
C ASN A 262 68.66 31.48 -50.66
N ARG A 263 68.66 31.04 -51.93
CA ARG A 263 67.48 30.42 -52.55
C ARG A 263 67.03 29.18 -51.78
N LYS A 264 67.97 28.29 -51.42
CA LYS A 264 67.68 27.09 -50.64
C LYS A 264 67.19 27.41 -49.23
N ASP A 265 67.85 28.33 -48.52
CA ASP A 265 67.46 28.74 -47.17
C ASP A 265 66.06 29.39 -47.18
N ALA A 266 65.70 30.14 -48.22
CA ALA A 266 64.34 30.67 -48.39
C ALA A 266 63.32 29.57 -48.66
N GLU A 267 63.62 28.60 -49.52
CA GLU A 267 62.76 27.42 -49.78
C GLU A 267 62.55 26.58 -48.50
N ASP A 268 63.61 26.33 -47.75
CA ASP A 268 63.58 25.59 -46.48
C ASP A 268 62.77 26.38 -45.42
N TRP A 269 62.91 27.71 -45.37
CA TRP A 269 62.10 28.56 -44.48
C TRP A 269 60.62 28.55 -44.85
N PHE A 270 60.29 28.70 -46.14
CA PHE A 270 58.90 28.65 -46.62
C PHE A 270 58.26 27.28 -46.38
N THR A 271 58.98 26.19 -46.63
CA THR A 271 58.48 24.83 -46.38
C THR A 271 58.27 24.59 -44.90
N SER A 272 59.22 24.97 -44.03
CA SER A 272 59.05 24.90 -42.57
C SER A 272 57.82 25.69 -42.10
N ARG A 273 57.65 26.92 -42.58
CA ARG A 273 56.52 27.75 -42.18
C ARG A 273 55.16 27.24 -42.69
N MET A 274 55.15 26.68 -43.89
CA MET A 274 53.96 26.02 -44.44
C MET A 274 53.61 24.74 -43.67
N GLU A 275 54.60 23.97 -43.26
CA GLU A 275 54.41 22.76 -42.44
C GLU A 275 53.84 23.12 -41.05
N GLU A 276 54.41 24.12 -40.38
CA GLU A 276 53.88 24.65 -39.11
C GLU A 276 52.42 25.10 -39.23
N LEU A 277 52.10 25.91 -40.25
CA LEU A 277 50.74 26.38 -40.49
C LEU A 277 49.78 25.20 -40.77
N ASN A 278 50.24 24.21 -41.53
CA ASN A 278 49.43 23.03 -41.83
C ASN A 278 49.17 22.19 -40.57
N GLN A 279 50.15 22.06 -39.68
CA GLN A 279 49.99 21.41 -38.38
C GLN A 279 49.01 22.17 -37.48
N GLU A 280 49.12 23.50 -37.40
CA GLU A 280 48.17 24.35 -36.65
C GLU A 280 46.74 24.23 -37.19
N VAL A 281 46.56 24.29 -38.51
CA VAL A 281 45.24 24.15 -39.16
C VAL A 281 44.66 22.75 -38.92
N ALA A 282 45.48 21.70 -38.97
CA ALA A 282 45.04 20.34 -38.64
C ALA A 282 44.59 20.25 -37.17
N GLY A 283 45.38 20.79 -36.24
CA GLY A 283 45.04 20.80 -34.81
C GLY A 283 43.76 21.59 -34.51
N HIS A 284 43.59 22.78 -35.09
CA HIS A 284 42.36 23.55 -34.96
C HIS A 284 41.15 22.86 -35.58
N THR A 285 41.34 22.17 -36.71
CA THR A 285 40.27 21.39 -37.35
C THR A 285 39.83 20.23 -36.46
N GLU A 286 40.77 19.52 -35.85
CA GLU A 286 40.48 18.43 -34.91
C GLU A 286 39.74 18.93 -33.67
N GLN A 287 40.24 20.01 -33.03
CA GLN A 287 39.57 20.65 -31.89
C GLN A 287 38.14 21.09 -32.24
N LEU A 288 37.94 21.66 -33.43
CA LEU A 288 36.62 22.06 -33.90
C LEU A 288 35.68 20.84 -34.10
N GLN A 289 36.20 19.73 -34.63
CA GLN A 289 35.40 18.50 -34.75
C GLN A 289 35.05 17.92 -33.38
N MET A 290 36.01 17.88 -32.44
CA MET A 290 35.78 17.40 -31.07
C MET A 290 34.71 18.23 -30.35
N SER A 291 34.83 19.56 -30.40
CA SER A 291 33.84 20.47 -29.82
C SER A 291 32.46 20.28 -30.48
N LYS A 292 32.41 20.10 -31.79
CA LYS A 292 31.16 19.82 -32.51
C LYS A 292 30.54 18.49 -32.06
N THR A 293 31.32 17.43 -31.88
CA THR A 293 30.80 16.15 -31.39
C THR A 293 30.27 16.27 -29.97
N GLU A 294 31.01 16.94 -29.07
CA GLU A 294 30.59 17.18 -27.69
C GLU A 294 29.26 17.96 -27.63
N VAL A 295 29.11 19.02 -28.42
CA VAL A 295 27.85 19.78 -28.50
C VAL A 295 26.70 18.89 -29.00
N THR A 296 26.94 17.99 -29.96
CA THR A 296 25.89 17.08 -30.42
C THR A 296 25.52 16.00 -29.40
N GLU A 297 26.47 15.52 -28.61
CA GLU A 297 26.23 14.59 -27.51
C GLU A 297 25.45 15.25 -26.39
N LEU A 298 25.87 16.44 -25.95
CA LEU A 298 25.15 17.24 -24.95
C LEU A 298 23.72 17.57 -25.38
N ARG A 299 23.49 17.85 -26.67
CA ARG A 299 22.12 18.03 -27.20
C ARG A 299 21.30 16.75 -27.12
N ARG A 300 21.90 15.58 -27.43
CA ARG A 300 21.20 14.28 -27.31
C ARG A 300 20.89 13.94 -25.85
N THR A 301 21.81 14.18 -24.92
CA THR A 301 21.57 13.92 -23.50
C THR A 301 20.50 14.85 -22.94
N LEU A 302 20.51 16.14 -23.31
CA LEU A 302 19.46 17.10 -22.94
C LEU A 302 18.09 16.64 -23.42
N GLN A 303 17.97 16.25 -24.71
CA GLN A 303 16.72 15.73 -25.25
C GLN A 303 16.25 14.45 -24.52
N GLY A 304 17.18 13.55 -24.20
CA GLY A 304 16.86 12.34 -23.42
C GLY A 304 16.33 12.68 -22.02
N LEU A 305 16.97 13.63 -21.32
CA LEU A 305 16.53 14.10 -20.00
C LEU A 305 15.18 14.82 -20.07
N GLU A 306 14.91 15.58 -21.13
CA GLU A 306 13.63 16.25 -21.32
C GLU A 306 12.49 15.25 -21.56
N ILE A 307 12.72 14.19 -22.34
CA ILE A 307 11.76 13.10 -22.53
C ILE A 307 11.51 12.36 -21.21
N GLU A 308 12.57 12.06 -20.45
CA GLU A 308 12.43 11.43 -19.13
C GLU A 308 11.62 12.32 -18.18
N LEU A 309 11.88 13.64 -18.17
CA LEU A 309 11.11 14.59 -17.38
C LEU A 309 9.63 14.57 -17.76
N GLN A 310 9.30 14.61 -19.06
CA GLN A 310 7.90 14.54 -19.52
C GLN A 310 7.24 13.20 -19.15
N SER A 311 7.98 12.09 -19.27
CA SER A 311 7.52 10.76 -18.85
C SER A 311 7.19 10.73 -17.36
N GLN A 312 8.09 11.22 -16.50
CA GLN A 312 7.88 11.29 -15.05
C GLN A 312 6.70 12.20 -14.68
N LEU A 313 6.53 13.35 -15.35
CA LEU A 313 5.36 14.21 -15.16
C LEU A 313 4.06 13.52 -15.53
N SER A 314 4.04 12.76 -16.62
CA SER A 314 2.88 11.98 -17.04
C SER A 314 2.54 10.86 -16.03
N MET A 315 3.56 10.17 -15.52
CA MET A 315 3.40 9.14 -14.50
C MET A 315 2.88 9.72 -13.18
N LYS A 316 3.43 10.87 -12.75
CA LYS A 316 2.94 11.61 -11.59
C LYS A 316 1.46 11.96 -11.73
N ALA A 317 1.06 12.55 -12.85
CA ALA A 317 -0.33 12.93 -13.09
C ALA A 317 -1.28 11.72 -13.08
N ALA A 318 -0.85 10.58 -13.63
CA ALA A 318 -1.61 9.34 -13.59
C ALA A 318 -1.78 8.81 -12.16
N LEU A 319 -0.72 8.84 -11.34
CA LEU A 319 -0.77 8.42 -9.93
C LEU A 319 -1.61 9.35 -9.05
N GLU A 320 -1.54 10.67 -9.27
CA GLU A 320 -2.41 11.63 -8.59
C GLU A 320 -3.88 11.40 -8.97
N GLY A 321 -4.15 11.07 -10.24
CA GLY A 321 -5.48 10.70 -10.72
C GLY A 321 -6.03 9.44 -10.06
N THR A 322 -5.24 8.36 -9.98
CA THR A 322 -5.67 7.13 -9.32
C THR A 322 -5.86 7.32 -7.82
N LEU A 323 -5.01 8.11 -7.17
CA LEU A 323 -5.18 8.46 -5.76
C LEU A 323 -6.52 9.17 -5.54
N ALA A 324 -6.79 10.24 -6.29
CA ALA A 324 -8.05 10.99 -6.19
C ALA A 324 -9.29 10.12 -6.47
N GLU A 325 -9.23 9.21 -7.46
CA GLU A 325 -10.32 8.27 -7.73
C GLU A 325 -10.53 7.30 -6.56
N THR A 326 -9.46 6.77 -5.98
CA THR A 326 -9.57 5.85 -4.83
C THR A 326 -10.12 6.56 -3.59
N GLU A 327 -9.65 7.78 -3.31
CA GLU A 327 -10.16 8.60 -2.21
C GLU A 327 -11.65 8.91 -2.40
N ALA A 328 -12.07 9.33 -3.59
CA ALA A 328 -13.48 9.58 -3.91
C ALA A 328 -14.34 8.31 -3.72
N ARG A 329 -13.84 7.16 -4.18
CA ARG A 329 -14.54 5.87 -4.04
C ARG A 329 -14.71 5.48 -2.57
N PHE A 330 -13.65 5.58 -1.77
CA PHE A 330 -13.72 5.28 -0.34
C PHE A 330 -14.56 6.30 0.43
N GLY A 331 -14.49 7.59 0.06
CA GLY A 331 -15.36 8.63 0.61
C GLY A 331 -16.84 8.34 0.36
N ALA A 332 -17.20 7.90 -0.84
CA ALA A 332 -18.57 7.49 -1.17
C ALA A 332 -19.01 6.25 -0.37
N GLN A 333 -18.14 5.24 -0.21
CA GLN A 333 -18.43 4.07 0.61
C GLN A 333 -18.63 4.43 2.09
N LEU A 334 -17.80 5.31 2.63
CA LEU A 334 -17.92 5.79 4.00
C LEU A 334 -19.24 6.54 4.20
N ALA A 335 -19.61 7.42 3.26
CA ALA A 335 -20.89 8.14 3.30
C ALA A 335 -22.09 7.18 3.26
N GLN A 336 -22.02 6.13 2.44
CA GLN A 336 -23.07 5.10 2.38
C GLN A 336 -23.21 4.34 3.71
N ILE A 337 -22.08 3.93 4.33
CA ILE A 337 -22.09 3.27 5.62
C ILE A 337 -22.63 4.20 6.70
N GLN A 338 -22.22 5.47 6.72
CA GLN A 338 -22.72 6.46 7.67
C GLN A 338 -24.24 6.68 7.54
N ALA A 339 -24.77 6.69 6.31
CA ALA A 339 -26.20 6.77 6.08
C ALA A 339 -26.96 5.54 6.61
N LEU A 340 -26.39 4.34 6.45
CA LEU A 340 -26.96 3.11 7.01
C LEU A 340 -26.96 3.14 8.54
N VAL A 341 -25.84 3.52 9.17
CA VAL A 341 -25.73 3.66 10.62
C VAL A 341 -26.78 4.64 11.13
N SER A 342 -26.88 5.82 10.53
CA SER A 342 -27.86 6.84 10.92
C SER A 342 -29.31 6.33 10.81
N SER A 343 -29.62 5.55 9.77
CA SER A 343 -30.93 4.92 9.59
C SER A 343 -31.22 3.87 10.68
N MET A 344 -30.25 3.02 11.01
CA MET A 344 -30.38 2.03 12.08
C MET A 344 -30.52 2.68 13.46
N GLU A 345 -29.77 3.75 13.72
CA GLU A 345 -29.90 4.55 14.95
C GLU A 345 -31.28 5.17 15.09
N ALA A 346 -31.84 5.71 14.01
CA ALA A 346 -33.21 6.23 13.97
C ALA A 346 -34.23 5.12 14.28
N GLN A 347 -34.12 3.96 13.62
CA GLN A 347 -35.00 2.81 13.89
C GLN A 347 -34.91 2.32 15.34
N LEU A 348 -33.70 2.27 15.92
CA LEU A 348 -33.52 1.92 17.32
C LEU A 348 -34.16 2.94 18.26
N SER A 349 -34.08 4.23 17.93
CA SER A 349 -34.74 5.29 18.68
C SER A 349 -36.26 5.14 18.64
N ASP A 350 -36.84 4.86 17.47
CA ASP A 350 -38.28 4.67 17.30
C ASP A 350 -38.78 3.47 18.11
N VAL A 351 -38.10 2.32 18.03
CA VAL A 351 -38.46 1.11 18.80
C VAL A 351 -38.37 1.35 20.32
N ARG A 352 -37.37 2.11 20.77
CA ARG A 352 -37.27 2.49 22.20
C ARG A 352 -38.45 3.37 22.63
N ALA A 353 -38.79 4.38 21.83
CA ALA A 353 -39.93 5.26 22.10
C ALA A 353 -41.25 4.48 22.14
N ASP A 354 -41.46 3.55 21.20
CA ASP A 354 -42.65 2.68 21.18
C ASP A 354 -42.70 1.73 22.38
N THR A 355 -41.56 1.16 22.78
CA THR A 355 -41.48 0.29 23.96
C THR A 355 -41.81 1.07 25.23
N GLU A 356 -41.30 2.29 25.36
CA GLU A 356 -41.57 3.16 26.49
C GLU A 356 -43.03 3.59 26.54
N ARG A 357 -43.63 3.92 25.39
CA ARG A 357 -45.08 4.19 25.28
C ARG A 357 -45.91 2.98 25.69
N GLN A 358 -45.60 1.79 25.19
CA GLN A 358 -46.30 0.57 25.58
C GLN A 358 -46.18 0.31 27.09
N ASN A 359 -45.00 0.51 27.68
CA ASN A 359 -44.79 0.36 29.11
C ASN A 359 -45.71 1.31 29.93
N GLN A 360 -45.82 2.57 29.51
CA GLN A 360 -46.73 3.53 30.12
C GLN A 360 -48.20 3.09 29.99
N GLU A 361 -48.63 2.61 28.82
CA GLU A 361 -49.98 2.08 28.61
C GLU A 361 -50.27 0.85 29.48
N TYR A 362 -49.30 -0.07 29.61
CA TYR A 362 -49.41 -1.24 30.50
C TYR A 362 -49.52 -0.84 31.97
N GLN A 363 -48.73 0.14 32.41
CA GLN A 363 -48.79 0.65 33.78
C GLN A 363 -50.18 1.24 34.09
N GLN A 364 -50.72 2.05 33.19
CA GLN A 364 -52.07 2.61 33.34
C GLN A 364 -53.15 1.52 33.40
N LEU A 365 -53.04 0.49 32.53
CA LEU A 365 -53.98 -0.63 32.55
C LEU A 365 -53.89 -1.44 33.85
N MET A 366 -52.68 -1.64 34.37
CA MET A 366 -52.45 -2.31 35.65
C MET A 366 -53.05 -1.52 36.81
N ASP A 367 -52.92 -0.20 36.81
CA ASP A 367 -53.53 0.68 37.82
C ASP A 367 -55.08 0.60 37.77
N ILE A 368 -55.66 0.63 36.57
CA ILE A 368 -57.11 0.46 36.38
C ILE A 368 -57.57 -0.92 36.84
N LYS A 369 -56.85 -1.99 36.46
CA LYS A 369 -57.14 -3.36 36.89
C LYS A 369 -57.13 -3.46 38.41
N SER A 370 -56.09 -2.94 39.06
CA SER A 370 -55.94 -2.96 40.52
C SER A 370 -57.11 -2.24 41.21
N ARG A 371 -57.57 -1.11 40.64
CA ARG A 371 -58.75 -0.39 41.13
C ARG A 371 -60.04 -1.21 40.95
N LEU A 372 -60.25 -1.83 39.79
CA LEU A 372 -61.42 -2.67 39.55
C LEU A 372 -61.45 -3.91 40.47
N GLU A 373 -60.29 -4.52 40.75
CA GLU A 373 -60.18 -5.62 41.70
C GLU A 373 -60.58 -5.19 43.11
N GLN A 374 -60.20 -3.98 43.53
CA GLN A 374 -60.67 -3.39 44.80
C GLN A 374 -62.19 -3.19 44.80
N GLU A 375 -62.76 -2.63 43.73
CA GLU A 375 -64.22 -2.44 43.60
C GLU A 375 -64.96 -3.79 43.66
N ILE A 376 -64.50 -4.82 42.95
CA ILE A 376 -65.07 -6.18 43.01
C ILE A 376 -64.99 -6.76 44.42
N ALA A 377 -63.86 -6.59 45.12
CA ALA A 377 -63.72 -7.04 46.50
C ALA A 377 -64.73 -6.36 47.43
N THR A 378 -64.95 -5.05 47.27
CA THR A 378 -65.98 -4.33 48.02
C THR A 378 -67.39 -4.83 47.69
N TYR A 379 -67.71 -5.05 46.41
CA TYR A 379 -69.00 -5.59 46.00
C TYR A 379 -69.25 -7.00 46.55
N ARG A 380 -68.24 -7.88 46.56
CA ARG A 380 -68.33 -9.22 47.17
C ARG A 380 -68.62 -9.14 48.67
N SER A 381 -67.92 -8.26 49.39
CA SER A 381 -68.15 -8.07 50.83
C SER A 381 -69.56 -7.56 51.14
N LEU A 382 -70.10 -6.66 50.32
CA LEU A 382 -71.48 -6.18 50.44
C LEU A 382 -72.51 -7.30 50.21
N LEU A 383 -72.31 -8.13 49.17
CA LEU A 383 -73.19 -9.28 48.90
C LEU A 383 -73.14 -10.32 50.04
N GLU A 384 -71.95 -10.69 50.50
CA GLU A 384 -71.80 -11.63 51.63
C GLU A 384 -72.45 -11.10 52.92
N GLY A 385 -72.37 -9.78 53.17
CA GLY A 385 -73.06 -9.14 54.29
C GLY A 385 -74.60 -9.17 54.16
N GLN A 386 -75.13 -9.04 52.95
CA GLN A 386 -76.56 -9.09 52.66
C GLN A 386 -77.11 -10.53 52.72
N ASP A 387 -76.35 -11.51 52.24
CA ASP A 387 -76.69 -12.95 52.36
C ASP A 387 -76.66 -13.43 53.81
N ALA A 388 -75.72 -12.94 54.62
CA ALA A 388 -75.71 -13.17 56.07
C ALA A 388 -76.94 -12.55 56.75
N GLN A 389 -77.45 -11.41 56.25
CA GLN A 389 -78.68 -10.80 56.74
C GLN A 389 -79.93 -11.60 56.35
N TYR A 390 -79.98 -12.12 55.11
CA TYR A 390 -81.08 -12.96 54.61
C TYR A 390 -81.17 -14.34 55.30
N ASN A 391 -80.03 -14.99 55.55
CA ASN A 391 -79.98 -16.29 56.23
C ASN A 391 -80.31 -16.23 57.74
N ASN A 392 -80.38 -15.03 58.33
CA ASN A 392 -80.75 -14.80 59.73
C ASN A 392 -82.23 -14.36 59.91
N LEU A 393 -83.05 -14.32 58.86
CA LEU A 393 -84.50 -14.12 59.04
C LEU A 393 -85.20 -15.42 59.46
N PRO A 394 -86.02 -15.41 60.54
CA PRO A 394 -86.73 -16.60 60.98
C PRO A 394 -87.80 -17.01 59.96
N THR A 395 -87.77 -18.29 59.56
CA THR A 395 -88.78 -18.92 58.71
C THR A 395 -90.10 -18.99 59.49
N TYR A 396 -91.04 -18.08 59.20
CA TYR A 396 -92.42 -18.23 59.66
C TYR A 396 -93.09 -19.37 58.91
N LYS A 397 -93.31 -20.49 59.60
CA LYS A 397 -94.30 -21.52 59.21
C LYS A 397 -95.70 -20.88 59.23
N ALA A 398 -96.38 -20.90 58.09
CA ALA A 398 -97.83 -20.74 58.02
C ALA A 398 -98.43 -22.06 57.48
N LEU A 399 -99.53 -22.45 58.13
CA LEU A 399 -100.27 -23.73 58.10
C LEU A 399 -100.55 -24.33 56.72
#